data_AF-A0A6G8AXP7-F1
#
_entry.id   AF-A0A6G8AXP7-F1
#
_cell.length_a   1.000
_cell.length_b   1.000
_cell.length_c   1.000
_cell.angle_alpha   90.00
_cell.angle_beta   90.00
_cell.angle_gamma   90.00
#
_symmetry.space_group_name_H-M   'P 1'
#
loop_
_entity.id
_entity.type
_entity.pdbx_description
1 polymer ?
#
loop_
_entity_poly.entity_id
_entity_poly.type
_entity_poly.pdbx_seq_one_letter_code
_entity_poly.pdbx_strand_id
1 'polypeptide(L)'
;MLTYEKTGAIFSSSNKRKQEIKMKKNKSPKLTMTAIGFLIIGMGCLIVKNFLPEYVDAQGLLHEPYFFLIPIGFLIVFIALIIGSIAFINNMIKLKR
;
A
#
# COMPACT_ATOMS: atom_id res chain seq x y z
N MET A 1 22.82 -12.07 -50.36
CA MET A 1 21.77 -11.14 -49.91
C MET A 1 20.80 -11.76 -48.90
N LEU A 2 20.31 -12.98 -49.10
CA LEU A 2 19.28 -13.60 -48.24
C LEU A 2 19.70 -13.86 -46.77
N THR A 3 21.00 -14.03 -46.48
CA THR A 3 21.48 -14.28 -45.11
C THR A 3 21.39 -13.05 -44.19
N TYR A 4 21.64 -11.83 -44.67
CA TYR A 4 21.57 -10.64 -43.81
C TYR A 4 20.14 -10.32 -43.39
N GLU A 5 19.16 -10.59 -44.26
CA GLU A 5 17.75 -10.31 -44.00
C GLU A 5 17.21 -11.25 -42.92
N LYS A 6 17.53 -12.54 -43.03
CA LYS A 6 17.21 -13.55 -42.02
C LYS A 6 17.88 -13.25 -40.67
N THR A 7 19.10 -12.73 -40.68
CA THR A 7 19.85 -12.41 -39.45
C THR A 7 19.27 -11.16 -38.76
N GLY A 8 18.91 -10.12 -39.51
CA GLY A 8 18.25 -8.92 -38.98
C GLY A 8 16.86 -9.20 -38.40
N ALA A 9 16.08 -10.08 -39.04
CA ALA A 9 14.76 -10.49 -38.54
C ALA A 9 14.84 -11.23 -37.19
N ILE A 10 15.82 -12.12 -37.02
CA ILE A 10 16.02 -12.84 -35.75
C ILE A 10 16.50 -11.89 -34.64
N PHE A 11 17.38 -10.94 -34.96
CA PHE A 11 17.86 -9.95 -34.01
C PHE A 11 16.73 -9.03 -33.49
N SER A 12 15.87 -8.55 -34.40
CA SER A 12 14.69 -7.74 -34.05
C SER A 12 13.69 -8.50 -33.18
N SER A 13 13.41 -9.76 -33.51
CA SER A 13 12.51 -10.63 -32.73
C SER A 13 13.06 -10.93 -31.31
N SER A 14 14.38 -11.15 -31.20
CA SER A 14 15.05 -11.38 -29.91
C SER A 14 14.98 -10.14 -28.99
N ASN A 15 15.20 -8.94 -29.56
CA ASN A 15 15.11 -7.70 -28.81
C ASN A 15 13.67 -7.42 -28.33
N LYS A 16 12.67 -7.70 -29.19
CA LYS A 16 11.25 -7.56 -28.86
C LYS A 16 10.85 -8.46 -27.68
N ARG A 17 11.28 -9.73 -27.66
CA ARG A 17 11.03 -10.62 -26.50
C ARG A 17 11.72 -10.15 -25.23
N LYS A 18 12.96 -9.65 -25.30
CA LYS A 18 13.65 -9.09 -24.12
C LYS A 18 12.92 -7.87 -23.55
N GLN A 19 12.35 -7.03 -24.42
CA GLN A 19 11.53 -5.87 -24.04
C GLN A 19 10.21 -6.30 -23.37
N GLU A 20 9.50 -7.29 -23.92
CA GLU A 20 8.27 -7.83 -23.33
C GLU A 20 8.50 -8.47 -21.96
N ILE A 21 9.63 -9.19 -21.79
CA ILE A 21 10.03 -9.76 -20.50
C ILE A 21 10.38 -8.64 -19.49
N LYS A 22 10.99 -7.53 -19.92
CA LYS A 22 11.25 -6.35 -19.06
C LYS A 22 9.95 -5.68 -18.62
N MET A 23 8.97 -5.52 -19.51
CA MET A 23 7.67 -4.90 -19.18
C MET A 23 6.82 -5.77 -18.24
N LYS A 24 6.90 -7.10 -18.35
CA LYS A 24 6.15 -8.03 -17.48
C LYS A 24 6.74 -8.15 -16.06
N LYS A 25 7.97 -7.64 -15.85
CA LYS A 25 8.75 -7.75 -14.62
C LYS A 25 8.76 -6.47 -13.78
N ASN A 26 7.65 -5.72 -13.76
CA ASN A 26 7.40 -4.77 -12.68
C ASN A 26 6.17 -5.23 -11.88
N LYS A 27 6.34 -6.31 -11.11
CA LYS A 27 5.43 -6.60 -10.00
C LYS A 27 5.85 -5.72 -8.84
N SER A 28 5.59 -4.43 -8.95
CA SER A 28 5.60 -3.52 -7.82
C SER A 28 4.70 -4.14 -6.73
N PRO A 29 5.13 -4.13 -5.45
CA PRO A 29 4.33 -4.68 -4.38
C PRO A 29 3.15 -3.73 -4.12
N LYS A 30 2.13 -3.79 -5.00
CA LYS A 30 0.90 -2.99 -4.92
C LYS A 30 0.25 -3.10 -3.53
N LEU A 31 0.38 -4.27 -2.91
CA LEU A 31 -0.10 -4.56 -1.56
C LEU A 31 0.57 -3.69 -0.48
N THR A 32 1.87 -3.37 -0.62
CA THR A 32 2.61 -2.56 0.35
C THR A 32 2.21 -1.09 0.27
N MET A 33 1.98 -0.55 -0.94
CA MET A 33 1.51 0.83 -1.13
C MET A 33 0.11 1.03 -0.54
N THR A 34 -0.80 0.06 -0.73
CA THR A 34 -2.15 0.12 -0.14
C THR A 34 -2.11 0.04 1.39
N ALA A 35 -1.26 -0.82 1.96
CA ALA A 35 -1.11 -0.93 3.41
C ALA A 35 -0.60 0.38 4.05
N ILE A 36 0.38 1.02 3.44
CA ILE A 36 0.93 2.31 3.91
C ILE A 36 -0.15 3.40 3.84
N GLY A 37 -0.92 3.46 2.75
CA GLY A 37 -2.03 4.41 2.62
C GLY A 37 -3.08 4.25 3.74
N PHE A 38 -3.49 3.01 4.02
CA PHE A 38 -4.42 2.72 5.13
C PHE A 38 -3.85 3.07 6.50
N LEU A 39 -2.54 2.87 6.72
CA LEU A 39 -1.88 3.22 7.98
C LEU A 39 -1.89 4.75 8.19
N ILE A 40 -1.54 5.53 7.16
CA ILE A 40 -1.55 7.00 7.23
C ILE A 40 -2.98 7.52 7.49
N ILE A 41 -3.98 6.96 6.84
CA ILE A 41 -5.39 7.35 7.03
C ILE A 41 -5.86 7.00 8.45
N GLY A 42 -5.57 5.80 8.94
CA GLY A 42 -5.94 5.38 10.31
C GLY A 42 -5.26 6.24 11.38
N MET A 43 -3.98 6.55 11.20
CA MET A 43 -3.23 7.40 12.13
C MET A 43 -3.72 8.86 12.07
N GLY A 44 -4.04 9.37 10.88
CA GLY A 44 -4.67 10.68 10.70
C GLY A 44 -6.01 10.78 11.42
N CYS A 45 -6.83 9.72 11.41
CA CYS A 45 -8.11 9.67 12.11
C CYS A 45 -7.94 9.80 13.64
N LEU A 46 -6.92 9.14 14.21
CA LEU A 46 -6.57 9.26 15.63
C LEU A 46 -6.01 10.63 16.01
N ILE A 47 -5.22 11.26 15.11
CA ILE A 47 -4.70 12.60 15.33
C ILE A 47 -5.84 13.63 15.31
N VAL A 48 -6.76 13.50 14.34
CA VAL A 48 -7.91 14.40 14.19
C VAL A 48 -8.77 14.41 15.44
N LYS A 49 -8.95 13.27 16.14
CA LYS A 49 -9.62 13.19 17.46
C LYS A 49 -9.11 14.25 18.44
N ASN A 50 -7.79 14.44 18.55
CA ASN A 50 -7.19 15.38 19.49
C ASN A 50 -7.39 16.86 19.14
N PHE A 51 -7.78 17.17 17.90
CA PHE A 51 -8.05 18.53 17.45
C PHE A 51 -9.53 18.91 17.52
N LEU A 52 -10.45 17.96 17.83
CA LEU A 52 -11.87 18.29 17.94
C LEU A 52 -12.16 18.87 19.34
N PRO A 53 -12.97 19.95 19.41
CA PRO A 53 -13.31 20.56 20.68
C PRO A 53 -14.20 19.61 21.50
N GLU A 54 -13.76 19.30 22.71
CA GLU A 54 -14.50 18.55 23.72
C GLU A 54 -15.23 19.59 24.60
N TYR A 55 -16.56 19.51 24.67
CA TYR A 55 -17.35 20.45 25.47
C TYR A 55 -17.80 19.77 26.76
N VAL A 56 -17.65 20.46 27.89
CA VAL A 56 -18.20 20.01 29.17
C VAL A 56 -19.60 20.61 29.30
N ASP A 57 -20.59 19.73 29.43
CA ASP A 57 -21.97 20.13 29.67
C ASP A 57 -22.13 20.73 31.08
N ALA A 58 -23.15 21.55 31.29
CA ALA A 58 -23.42 22.26 32.55
C ALA A 58 -23.66 21.32 33.76
N GLN A 59 -23.87 20.02 33.49
CA GLN A 59 -24.00 18.94 34.46
C GLN A 59 -22.63 18.35 34.91
N GLY A 60 -21.51 18.88 34.40
CA GLY A 60 -20.16 18.34 34.63
C GLY A 60 -19.84 17.10 33.79
N LEU A 61 -20.68 16.77 32.80
CA LEU A 61 -20.47 15.64 31.90
C LEU A 61 -19.67 16.09 30.68
N LEU A 62 -18.55 15.40 30.40
CA LEU A 62 -17.75 15.66 29.20
C LEU A 62 -18.47 15.09 27.97
N HIS A 63 -18.94 15.96 27.08
CA HIS A 63 -19.58 15.59 25.84
C HIS A 63 -18.53 15.60 24.72
N GLU A 64 -18.04 14.42 24.36
CA GLU A 64 -17.16 14.24 23.21
C GLU A 64 -18.00 13.86 21.97
N PRO A 65 -18.22 14.78 21.00
CA PRO A 65 -19.06 14.50 19.83
C PRO A 65 -18.52 13.38 18.92
N TYR A 66 -17.25 13.01 19.08
CA TYR A 66 -16.56 12.03 18.24
C TYR A 66 -15.90 10.89 19.04
N PHE A 67 -16.46 10.51 20.20
CA PHE A 67 -15.97 9.38 21.02
C PHE A 67 -15.81 8.08 20.21
N PHE A 68 -16.71 7.82 19.27
CA PHE A 68 -16.68 6.65 18.38
C PHE A 68 -15.51 6.65 17.38
N LEU A 69 -14.83 7.79 17.19
CA LEU A 69 -13.71 7.89 16.26
C LEU A 69 -12.46 7.17 16.80
N ILE A 70 -12.31 7.04 18.13
CA ILE A 70 -11.17 6.36 18.76
C ILE A 70 -11.22 4.84 18.50
N PRO A 71 -12.33 4.11 18.81
CA PRO A 71 -12.41 2.68 18.52
C PRO A 71 -12.30 2.39 17.02
N ILE A 72 -12.93 3.22 16.18
CA ILE A 72 -12.90 3.05 14.71
C ILE A 72 -11.51 3.31 14.14
N GLY A 73 -10.84 4.38 14.57
CA GLY A 73 -9.47 4.68 14.17
C GLY A 73 -8.50 3.55 14.55
N PHE A 74 -8.66 2.99 15.76
CA PHE A 74 -7.84 1.86 16.20
C PHE A 74 -8.09 0.60 15.37
N LEU A 75 -9.34 0.30 15.02
CA LEU A 75 -9.69 -0.83 14.14
C LEU A 75 -9.05 -0.67 12.74
N ILE A 76 -9.09 0.53 12.16
CA ILE A 76 -8.49 0.81 10.85
C ILE A 76 -6.97 0.62 10.89
N VAL A 77 -6.30 1.14 11.93
CA VAL A 77 -4.86 0.94 12.12
C VAL A 77 -4.52 -0.54 12.31
N PHE A 78 -5.33 -1.29 13.07
CA PHE A 78 -5.14 -2.72 13.29
C PHE A 78 -5.23 -3.53 11.99
N ILE A 79 -6.22 -3.25 11.15
CA ILE A 79 -6.37 -3.89 9.83
C ILE A 79 -5.17 -3.54 8.92
N ALA A 80 -4.74 -2.27 8.92
CA ALA A 80 -3.57 -1.84 8.16
C ALA A 80 -2.29 -2.58 8.60
N LEU A 81 -2.13 -2.81 9.90
CA LEU A 81 -0.99 -3.51 10.48
C LEU A 81 -0.96 -5.00 10.09
N ILE A 82 -2.12 -5.67 10.06
CA ILE A 82 -2.22 -7.07 9.59
C ILE A 82 -1.82 -7.17 8.12
N ILE A 83 -2.39 -6.33 7.25
CA ILE A 83 -2.11 -6.34 5.81
C ILE A 83 -0.63 -6.00 5.56
N GLY A 84 -0.10 -5.01 6.27
CA GLY A 84 1.30 -4.62 6.23
C GLY A 84 2.24 -5.75 6.63
N SER A 85 1.91 -6.48 7.70
CA SER A 85 2.69 -7.63 8.19
C SER A 85 2.72 -8.76 7.16
N ILE A 86 1.57 -9.09 6.55
CA ILE A 86 1.49 -10.11 5.50
C ILE A 86 2.31 -9.68 4.27
N ALA A 87 2.23 -8.42 3.86
CA ALA A 87 3.02 -7.88 2.76
C ALA A 87 4.52 -7.91 3.06
N PHE A 88 4.91 -7.58 4.30
CA PHE A 88 6.29 -7.60 4.77
C PHE A 88 6.88 -9.01 4.76
N ILE A 89 6.16 -9.99 5.33
CA ILE A 89 6.56 -11.41 5.33
C ILE A 89 6.72 -11.92 3.90
N ASN A 90 5.77 -11.63 3.01
CA ASN A 90 5.84 -12.02 1.60
C ASN A 90 7.06 -11.40 0.87
N ASN A 91 7.41 -10.15 1.19
CA ASN A 91 8.61 -9.51 0.64
C ASN A 91 9.88 -10.15 1.20
N MET A 92 9.95 -10.46 2.50
CA MET A 92 11.10 -11.16 3.10
C MET A 92 11.30 -12.55 2.49
N ILE A 93 10.21 -13.31 2.28
CA ILE A 93 10.28 -14.65 1.65
C ILE A 93 10.75 -14.57 0.20
N LYS A 94 10.29 -13.56 -0.56
CA LYS A 94 10.76 -13.31 -1.93
C LYS A 94 12.22 -12.90 -2.00
N LEU A 95 12.74 -12.21 -0.99
CA LEU A 95 14.14 -11.77 -0.96
C LEU A 95 15.10 -12.94 -0.68
N LYS A 96 14.63 -13.97 0.05
CA LYS A 96 15.41 -15.15 0.39
C LYS A 96 15.49 -16.19 -0.75
N ARG A 97 14.69 -16.06 -1.80
CA ARG A 97 14.62 -16.99 -2.94
C ARG A 97 15.23 -16.36 -4.19
#